data_AF-A0A1M6BZM1-F1
#
_entry.id   AF-A0A1M6BZM1-F1
#
_cell.length_a   1.000
_cell.length_b   1.000
_cell.length_c   1.000
_cell.angle_alpha   90.00
_cell.angle_beta   90.00
_cell.angle_gamma   90.00
#
_symmetry.space_group_name_H-M   'P 1'
#
loop_
_entity.id
_entity.type
_entity.pdbx_description
1 polymer ?
#
loop_
_entity_poly.entity_id
_entity_poly.type
_entity_poly.pdbx_seq_one_letter_code
_entity_poly.pdbx_strand_id
1 'polypeptide(L)'
;MMNFRLFKIVLILSTASIILSCQNQFGIENLNNGLSDYRHIRNINQSFVNNFEVNKTAFFQAHKDSLGIVLKLNDQIDSSLVENYSLGMYLYQDEQHLFNEEVAWNPHPKIQTFNNHKYFIETIAVPHTQIDTLVFYLFDRDKYRTIIGNRIVLKNIAF
;
A
#
# COMPACT_ATOMS: atom_id res chain seq x y z
N MET A 1 46.36 8.01 8.02
CA MET A 1 45.71 6.86 7.33
C MET A 1 44.43 6.53 8.06
N MET A 2 43.30 6.89 7.49
CA MET A 2 41.98 6.63 8.09
C MET A 2 41.62 5.16 7.86
N ASN A 3 41.33 4.44 8.93
CA ASN A 3 41.12 2.99 8.92
C ASN A 3 39.95 2.62 7.98
N PHE A 4 40.25 1.91 6.89
CA PHE A 4 39.29 1.51 5.85
C PHE A 4 38.06 0.74 6.39
N ARG A 5 38.15 0.19 7.61
CA ARG A 5 37.04 -0.47 8.31
C ARG A 5 36.00 0.50 8.90
N LEU A 6 36.42 1.68 9.37
CA LEU A 6 35.49 2.69 9.89
C LEU A 6 34.66 3.34 8.78
N PHE A 7 35.23 3.52 7.59
CA PHE A 7 34.54 4.13 6.45
C PHE A 7 33.37 3.26 5.95
N LYS A 8 33.51 1.92 6.00
CA LYS A 8 32.43 0.98 5.64
C LYS A 8 31.28 0.99 6.64
N ILE A 9 31.56 1.13 7.94
CA ILE A 9 30.53 1.15 8.99
C ILE A 9 29.70 2.44 8.89
N VAL A 10 30.34 3.59 8.62
CA VAL A 10 29.64 4.86 8.43
C VAL A 10 28.75 4.85 7.18
N LEU A 11 29.20 4.19 6.09
CA LEU A 11 28.42 4.08 4.85
C LEU A 11 27.20 3.15 4.97
N ILE A 12 27.29 2.12 5.82
CA ILE A 12 26.17 1.19 6.10
C ILE A 12 25.16 1.85 7.06
N LEU A 13 25.61 2.66 8.03
CA LEU A 13 24.69 3.42 8.89
C LEU A 13 23.96 4.56 8.13
N SER A 14 24.59 5.19 7.15
CA SER A 14 23.94 6.28 6.39
C SER A 14 22.88 5.80 5.41
N THR A 15 23.03 4.59 4.85
CA THR A 15 22.05 3.99 3.94
C THR A 15 20.83 3.40 4.66
N ALA A 16 20.98 2.93 5.91
CA ALA A 16 19.85 2.50 6.75
C ALA A 16 18.94 3.67 7.19
N SER A 17 19.47 4.90 7.27
CA SER A 17 18.73 6.06 7.77
C SER A 17 17.70 6.62 6.78
N ILE A 18 17.82 6.31 5.49
CA ILE A 18 16.93 6.84 4.45
C ILE A 18 15.60 6.07 4.41
N ILE A 19 15.58 4.80 4.85
CA ILE A 19 14.39 3.95 4.83
C ILE A 19 13.42 4.33 5.98
N LEU A 20 13.94 4.85 7.10
CA LEU A 20 13.12 5.27 8.25
C LEU A 20 12.38 6.59 8.03
N SER A 21 12.85 7.45 7.12
CA SER A 21 12.25 8.78 6.94
C SER A 21 10.88 8.76 6.27
N CYS A 22 10.55 7.74 5.48
CA CYS A 22 9.21 7.60 4.87
C CYS A 22 8.14 7.10 5.87
N GLN A 23 8.54 6.43 6.96
CA GLN A 23 7.61 5.83 7.92
C GLN A 23 7.06 6.82 8.97
N ASN A 24 7.62 8.03 9.06
CA ASN A 24 7.29 8.98 10.11
C ASN A 24 5.99 9.77 9.88
N GLN A 25 5.44 9.84 8.68
CA GLN A 25 4.23 10.64 8.41
C GLN A 25 2.91 9.92 8.73
N PHE A 26 2.84 8.60 8.54
CA PHE A 26 1.67 7.81 8.96
C PHE A 26 1.77 7.40 10.43
N GLY A 27 2.98 7.22 10.95
CA GLY A 27 3.25 6.80 12.33
C GLY A 27 3.16 5.28 12.50
N ILE A 28 4.25 4.66 12.95
CA ILE A 28 4.33 3.21 13.20
C ILE A 28 3.30 2.76 14.26
N GLU A 29 2.96 3.63 15.21
CA GLU A 29 1.94 3.36 16.23
C GLU A 29 0.57 3.02 15.62
N ASN A 30 0.16 3.73 14.56
CA ASN A 30 -1.09 3.43 13.87
C ASN A 30 -1.08 2.03 13.25
N LEU A 31 0.07 1.59 12.71
CA LEU A 31 0.24 0.24 12.16
C LEU A 31 0.27 -0.82 13.27
N ASN A 32 0.92 -0.54 14.40
CA ASN A 32 0.95 -1.46 15.54
C ASN A 32 -0.43 -1.65 16.20
N ASN A 33 -1.32 -0.66 16.10
CA ASN A 33 -2.66 -0.73 16.67
C ASN A 33 -3.74 -1.15 15.65
N GLY A 34 -3.38 -1.70 14.49
CA GLY A 34 -4.39 -2.20 13.55
C GLY A 34 -5.21 -1.09 12.89
N LEU A 35 -4.64 0.11 12.78
CA LEU A 35 -5.28 1.36 12.38
C LEU A 35 -6.44 1.80 13.29
N SER A 36 -6.53 1.33 14.53
CA SER A 36 -7.66 1.70 15.42
C SER A 36 -7.74 3.20 15.68
N ASP A 37 -6.59 3.86 15.78
CA ASP A 37 -6.49 5.23 16.30
C ASP A 37 -6.28 6.26 15.18
N TYR A 38 -6.20 5.81 13.92
CA TYR A 38 -5.99 6.70 12.79
C TYR A 38 -7.30 7.40 12.40
N ARG A 39 -7.27 8.73 12.35
CA ARG A 39 -8.49 9.55 12.17
C ARG A 39 -9.20 9.30 10.83
N HIS A 40 -8.44 9.03 9.78
CA HIS A 40 -8.94 8.88 8.41
C HIS A 40 -8.96 7.41 7.96
N ILE A 41 -9.43 6.51 8.83
CA ILE A 41 -9.67 5.11 8.46
C ILE A 41 -10.99 4.91 7.72
N ARG A 42 -11.01 3.86 6.91
CA ARG A 42 -12.23 3.29 6.33
C ARG A 42 -12.28 1.79 6.58
N ASN A 43 -13.41 1.32 7.10
CA ASN A 43 -13.70 -0.11 7.19
C ASN A 43 -14.19 -0.59 5.83
N ILE A 44 -13.55 -1.62 5.30
CA ILE A 44 -13.82 -2.18 3.98
C ILE A 44 -14.48 -3.55 4.12
N ASN A 45 -13.81 -4.48 4.81
CA ASN A 45 -14.23 -5.86 5.01
C ASN A 45 -14.69 -6.54 3.70
N GLN A 46 -13.84 -6.46 2.67
CA GLN A 46 -14.10 -7.06 1.37
C GLN A 46 -12.95 -7.96 0.95
N SER A 47 -13.31 -9.08 0.35
CA SER A 47 -12.36 -10.09 -0.11
C SER A 47 -12.11 -9.95 -1.61
N PHE A 48 -10.84 -9.91 -2.00
CA PHE A 48 -10.46 -10.08 -3.40
C PHE A 48 -10.77 -11.51 -3.85
N VAL A 49 -10.28 -12.48 -3.08
CA VAL A 49 -10.51 -13.92 -3.23
C VAL A 49 -10.65 -14.54 -1.85
N ASN A 50 -11.01 -15.83 -1.78
CA ASN A 50 -11.12 -16.54 -0.50
C ASN A 50 -9.82 -16.41 0.32
N ASN A 51 -9.96 -16.07 1.59
CA ASN A 51 -8.86 -15.87 2.55
C ASN A 51 -7.89 -14.71 2.23
N PHE A 52 -8.23 -13.86 1.27
CA PHE A 52 -7.51 -12.62 0.96
C PHE A 52 -8.47 -11.44 1.04
N GLU A 53 -8.56 -10.85 2.23
CA GLU A 53 -9.48 -9.78 2.59
C GLU A 53 -8.74 -8.51 2.98
N VAL A 54 -9.31 -7.36 2.60
CA VAL A 54 -8.95 -6.06 3.15
C VAL A 54 -10.01 -5.67 4.18
N ASN A 55 -9.62 -5.62 5.45
CA ASN A 55 -10.54 -5.22 6.52
C ASN A 55 -10.64 -3.69 6.63
N LYS A 56 -9.51 -2.99 6.51
CA LYS A 56 -9.44 -1.54 6.66
C LYS A 56 -8.49 -0.93 5.66
N THR A 57 -8.67 0.35 5.41
CA THR A 57 -7.71 1.15 4.65
C THR A 57 -7.54 2.53 5.26
N ALA A 58 -6.37 3.11 5.02
CA ALA A 58 -6.05 4.49 5.33
C ALA A 58 -5.19 5.08 4.23
N PHE A 59 -5.26 6.40 4.11
CA PHE A 59 -4.54 7.19 3.13
C PHE A 59 -3.77 8.28 3.84
N PHE A 60 -2.59 8.63 3.33
CA PHE A 60 -1.80 9.75 3.85
C PHE A 60 -1.00 10.42 2.75
N GLN A 61 -0.75 11.72 2.89
CA GLN A 61 0.18 12.42 2.01
C GLN A 61 1.61 11.99 2.34
N ALA A 62 2.27 11.26 1.43
CA ALA A 62 3.66 10.82 1.61
C ALA A 62 4.66 11.89 1.15
N HIS A 63 4.39 12.55 0.03
CA HIS A 63 5.09 13.75 -0.46
C HIS A 63 4.11 14.63 -1.23
N LYS A 64 4.54 15.83 -1.62
CA LYS A 64 3.73 16.84 -2.33
C LYS A 64 2.91 16.28 -3.51
N ASP A 65 3.45 15.30 -4.23
CA ASP A 65 2.84 14.65 -5.42
C ASP A 65 2.69 13.12 -5.24
N SER A 66 2.56 12.64 -4.00
CA SER A 66 2.40 11.22 -3.75
C SER A 66 1.43 10.87 -2.63
N LEU A 67 0.65 9.83 -2.89
CA LEU A 67 -0.33 9.26 -1.98
C LEU A 67 0.23 7.97 -1.40
N GLY A 68 0.31 7.91 -0.07
CA GLY A 68 0.51 6.69 0.68
C GLY A 68 -0.81 5.97 0.88
N ILE A 69 -0.82 4.67 0.60
CA ILE A 69 -1.98 3.79 0.69
C ILE A 69 -1.65 2.67 1.64
N VAL A 70 -2.51 2.47 2.63
CA VAL A 70 -2.42 1.36 3.59
C VAL A 70 -3.66 0.50 3.43
N LEU A 71 -3.48 -0.78 3.10
CA LEU A 71 -4.53 -1.80 3.09
C LEU A 71 -4.25 -2.78 4.22
N LYS A 72 -5.05 -2.73 5.30
CA LYS A 72 -4.99 -3.74 6.36
C LYS A 72 -5.67 -5.01 5.88
N LEU A 73 -4.90 -6.08 5.86
CA LEU A 73 -5.35 -7.41 5.48
C LEU A 73 -5.94 -8.16 6.67
N ASN A 74 -6.67 -9.24 6.40
CA ASN A 74 -7.05 -10.21 7.43
C ASN A 74 -5.81 -10.83 8.07
N ASP A 75 -5.80 -10.92 9.41
CA ASP A 75 -4.59 -11.33 10.15
C ASP A 75 -4.18 -12.79 9.85
N GLN A 76 -5.14 -13.61 9.40
CA GLN A 76 -4.93 -15.03 9.02
C GLN A 76 -4.44 -15.23 7.57
N ILE A 77 -4.20 -14.16 6.80
CA ILE A 77 -3.77 -14.31 5.40
C ILE A 77 -2.44 -15.06 5.30
N ASP A 78 -2.37 -16.03 4.40
CA ASP A 78 -1.15 -16.77 4.10
C ASP A 78 -0.28 -15.98 3.11
N SER A 79 0.99 -15.78 3.45
CA SER A 79 1.96 -15.15 2.55
C SER A 79 2.12 -15.91 1.24
N SER A 80 2.03 -17.24 1.26
CA SER A 80 2.14 -18.07 0.06
C SER A 80 1.00 -17.81 -0.92
N LEU A 81 -0.20 -17.49 -0.41
CA LEU A 81 -1.34 -17.11 -1.22
C LEU A 81 -1.08 -15.77 -1.94
N VAL A 82 -0.56 -14.77 -1.20
CA VAL A 82 -0.26 -13.45 -1.74
C VAL A 82 0.83 -13.51 -2.82
N GLU A 83 1.79 -14.42 -2.68
CA GLU A 83 2.86 -14.62 -3.67
C GLU A 83 2.36 -15.10 -5.03
N ASN A 84 1.13 -15.59 -5.16
CA ASN A 84 0.56 -15.97 -6.45
C ASN A 84 -0.05 -14.79 -7.21
N TYR A 85 -0.16 -13.62 -6.57
CA TYR A 85 -0.88 -12.48 -7.13
C TYR A 85 0.01 -11.25 -7.32
N SER A 86 -0.43 -10.41 -8.25
CA SER A 86 -0.03 -9.00 -8.40
C SER A 86 -1.18 -8.11 -7.95
N LEU A 87 -0.88 -6.93 -7.41
CA LEU A 87 -1.88 -5.92 -7.02
C LEU A 87 -1.91 -4.80 -8.05
N GLY A 88 -3.09 -4.56 -8.63
CA GLY A 88 -3.37 -3.44 -9.51
C GLY A 88 -4.24 -2.39 -8.84
N MET A 89 -4.11 -1.15 -9.32
CA MET A 89 -4.94 -0.04 -8.90
C MET A 89 -5.29 0.91 -10.06
N TYR A 90 -6.58 1.20 -10.19
CA TYR A 90 -7.09 2.31 -11.00
C TYR A 90 -7.44 3.49 -10.11
N LEU A 91 -7.23 4.69 -10.64
CA LEU A 91 -7.56 5.95 -9.99
C LEU A 91 -8.42 6.79 -10.93
N TYR A 92 -9.49 7.37 -10.38
CA TYR A 92 -10.39 8.27 -11.09
C TYR A 92 -10.43 9.61 -10.36
N GLN A 93 -10.30 10.70 -11.11
CA GLN A 93 -10.27 12.07 -10.58
C GLN A 93 -11.64 12.77 -10.59
N ASP A 94 -12.58 12.28 -11.40
CA ASP A 94 -13.96 12.76 -11.51
C ASP A 94 -14.86 11.58 -11.94
N GLU A 95 -16.07 11.48 -11.38
CA GLU A 95 -17.09 10.51 -11.82
C GLU A 95 -17.40 10.62 -13.32
N GLN A 96 -17.14 11.80 -13.94
CA GLN A 96 -17.39 12.05 -15.37
C GLN A 96 -16.22 11.73 -16.31
N HIS A 97 -15.04 11.37 -15.83
CA HIS A 97 -13.88 11.11 -16.70
C HIS A 97 -13.50 9.64 -16.75
N LEU A 98 -13.77 9.04 -17.93
CA LEU A 98 -13.47 7.65 -18.33
C LEU A 98 -11.97 7.34 -18.50
N PHE A 99 -11.07 8.21 -18.04
CA PHE A 99 -9.63 7.97 -18.13
C PHE A 99 -9.22 6.95 -17.06
N ASN A 100 -9.24 5.68 -17.46
CA ASN A 100 -8.65 4.56 -16.74
C ASN A 100 -7.12 4.66 -16.82
N GLU A 101 -6.50 5.53 -16.03
CA GLU A 101 -5.07 5.40 -15.85
C GLU A 101 -4.82 4.30 -14.82
N GLU A 102 -4.17 3.22 -15.26
CA GLU A 102 -3.55 2.26 -14.35
C GLU A 102 -2.40 3.00 -13.67
N VAL A 103 -2.65 3.54 -12.48
CA VAL A 103 -1.69 4.44 -11.81
C VAL A 103 -0.67 3.65 -11.01
N ALA A 104 -1.01 2.45 -10.57
CA ALA A 104 -0.07 1.63 -9.82
C ALA A 104 -0.25 0.14 -10.06
N TRP A 105 0.89 -0.50 -10.27
CA TRP A 105 1.00 -1.94 -10.39
C TRP A 105 2.16 -2.40 -9.50
N ASN A 106 1.84 -3.19 -8.48
CA ASN A 106 2.85 -3.93 -7.75
C ASN A 106 2.81 -5.40 -8.21
N PRO A 107 3.79 -5.84 -9.03
CA PRO A 107 3.87 -7.26 -9.45
C PRO A 107 4.12 -8.21 -8.28
N HIS A 108 4.74 -7.71 -7.21
CA HIS A 108 5.18 -8.49 -6.07
C HIS A 108 4.77 -7.79 -4.76
N PRO A 109 3.46 -7.73 -4.47
CA PRO A 109 2.98 -7.14 -3.23
C PRO A 109 3.62 -7.87 -2.04
N LYS A 110 4.21 -7.09 -1.13
CA LYS A 110 4.85 -7.61 0.06
C LYS A 110 3.96 -7.36 1.26
N ILE A 111 3.64 -8.42 1.99
CA ILE A 111 2.98 -8.28 3.28
C ILE A 111 3.98 -7.66 4.25
N GLN A 112 3.64 -6.50 4.78
CA GLN A 112 4.35 -5.87 5.89
C GLN A 112 3.60 -6.21 7.19
N THR A 113 4.34 -6.61 8.22
CA THR A 113 3.75 -7.04 9.50
C THR A 113 4.18 -6.12 10.63
N PHE A 114 3.20 -5.60 11.37
CA PHE A 114 3.40 -4.75 12.54
C PHE A 114 2.47 -5.23 13.66
N ASN A 115 3.03 -5.64 14.79
CA ASN A 115 2.28 -6.19 15.94
C ASN A 115 1.20 -7.23 15.52
N ASN A 116 1.60 -8.20 14.70
CA ASN A 116 0.73 -9.25 14.12
C ASN A 116 -0.35 -8.77 13.13
N HIS A 117 -0.47 -7.47 12.89
CA HIS A 117 -1.30 -6.95 11.82
C HIS A 117 -0.56 -6.97 10.49
N LYS A 118 -1.26 -7.36 9.44
CA LYS A 118 -0.70 -7.54 8.10
C LYS A 118 -1.22 -6.46 7.16
N TYR A 119 -0.33 -5.91 6.35
CA TYR A 119 -0.63 -4.77 5.49
C TYR A 119 -0.01 -4.91 4.12
N PHE A 120 -0.68 -4.32 3.13
CA PHE A 120 0.03 -3.72 2.00
C PHE A 120 0.16 -2.23 2.24
N ILE A 121 1.37 -1.71 2.00
CA ILE A 121 1.67 -0.30 2.11
C ILE A 121 2.41 0.08 0.84
N GLU A 122 1.78 0.95 0.06
CA GLU A 122 2.31 1.42 -1.21
C GLU A 122 2.28 2.94 -1.25
N THR A 123 3.24 3.52 -1.96
CA THR A 123 3.24 4.95 -2.27
C THR A 123 3.19 5.11 -3.77
N ILE A 124 2.25 5.90 -4.24
CA ILE A 124 2.05 6.13 -5.67
C ILE A 124 2.19 7.61 -5.99
N ALA A 125 2.73 7.91 -7.16
CA ALA A 125 2.72 9.28 -7.66
C ALA A 125 1.27 9.63 -8.06
N VAL A 126 0.76 10.74 -7.55
CA VAL A 126 -0.55 11.25 -7.92
C VAL A 126 -0.39 12.71 -8.32
N PRO A 127 -1.02 13.15 -9.43
CA PRO A 127 -1.11 14.57 -9.72
C PRO A 127 -1.79 15.30 -8.55
N HIS A 128 -1.55 16.61 -8.41
CA HIS A 128 -2.17 17.49 -7.41
C HIS A 128 -3.71 17.61 -7.43
N THR A 129 -4.38 16.72 -8.14
CA THR A 129 -5.82 16.68 -8.31
C THR A 129 -6.49 15.80 -7.26
N GLN A 130 -7.74 16.12 -6.99
CA GLN A 130 -8.57 15.34 -6.07
C GLN A 130 -8.81 13.94 -6.66
N ILE A 131 -8.62 12.93 -5.82
CA ILE A 131 -8.92 11.53 -6.17
C ILE A 131 -10.35 11.26 -5.74
N ASP A 132 -11.23 10.96 -6.68
CA ASP A 132 -12.60 10.60 -6.36
C ASP A 132 -12.72 9.10 -6.06
N THR A 133 -12.24 8.25 -6.96
CA THR A 133 -12.41 6.80 -6.85
C THR A 133 -11.09 6.06 -6.98
N LEU A 134 -10.88 5.06 -6.12
CA LEU A 134 -9.81 4.08 -6.20
C LEU A 134 -10.40 2.68 -6.35
N VAL A 135 -9.84 1.91 -7.28
CA VAL A 135 -10.24 0.51 -7.50
C VAL A 135 -9.03 -0.37 -7.37
N PHE A 136 -9.02 -1.24 -6.36
CA PHE A 136 -8.01 -2.27 -6.18
C PHE A 136 -8.47 -3.58 -6.78
N TYR A 137 -7.54 -4.33 -7.35
CA TYR A 137 -7.81 -5.61 -7.97
C TYR A 137 -6.57 -6.49 -8.04
N LEU A 138 -6.76 -7.80 -8.16
CA LEU A 138 -5.67 -8.76 -8.27
C LEU A 138 -5.52 -9.26 -9.70
N PHE A 139 -4.31 -9.70 -10.04
CA PHE A 139 -4.03 -10.49 -11.22
C PHE A 139 -3.22 -11.72 -10.85
N ASP A 140 -3.27 -12.75 -11.68
CA ASP A 140 -2.30 -13.84 -11.63
C ASP A 140 -0.91 -13.28 -11.91
N ARG A 141 0.09 -13.68 -11.11
CA ARG A 141 1.48 -13.27 -11.33
C ARG A 141 2.09 -13.88 -12.58
N ASP A 142 1.74 -15.13 -12.89
CA ASP A 142 2.41 -15.93 -13.90
C ASP A 142 1.60 -16.08 -15.20
N LYS A 143 0.34 -15.63 -15.20
CA LYS A 143 -0.56 -15.70 -16.36
C LYS A 143 -0.82 -14.32 -16.98
N TYR A 144 -1.43 -14.34 -18.17
CA TYR A 144 -1.89 -13.13 -18.85
C TYR A 144 -2.76 -12.28 -17.92
N ARG A 145 -2.57 -10.95 -17.95
CA ARG A 145 -3.13 -9.93 -17.04
C ARG A 145 -4.67 -9.88 -17.02
N THR A 146 -5.28 -10.93 -16.50
CA THR A 146 -6.72 -11.02 -16.30
C THR A 146 -6.99 -10.73 -14.84
N ILE A 147 -7.96 -9.85 -14.59
CA ILE A 147 -8.37 -9.50 -13.25
C ILE A 147 -8.98 -10.75 -12.59
N ILE A 148 -8.48 -11.09 -11.40
CA ILE A 148 -8.92 -12.24 -10.61
C ILE A 148 -9.74 -11.75 -9.42
N GLY A 149 -10.86 -12.45 -9.19
CA GLY A 149 -11.69 -12.23 -8.02
C GLY A 149 -12.48 -10.92 -8.08
N ASN A 150 -12.83 -10.41 -6.90
CA ASN A 150 -13.56 -9.16 -6.76
C ASN A 150 -12.63 -7.96 -6.85
N ARG A 151 -13.22 -6.82 -7.23
CA ARG A 151 -12.56 -5.52 -7.11
C ARG A 151 -13.02 -4.85 -5.83
N ILE A 152 -12.11 -4.16 -5.15
CA ILE A 152 -12.43 -3.33 -3.99
C ILE A 152 -12.49 -1.89 -4.47
N VAL A 153 -13.69 -1.30 -4.42
CA VAL A 153 -13.97 0.05 -4.94
C VAL A 153 -14.19 1.01 -3.79
N LEU A 154 -13.41 2.08 -3.76
CA LEU A 154 -13.47 3.14 -2.75
C LEU A 154 -13.77 4.46 -3.42
N LYS A 155 -14.81 5.17 -2.96
CA LYS A 155 -15.23 6.48 -3.49
C LYS A 155 -15.01 7.61 -2.50
N ASN A 156 -14.98 8.86 -2.93
CA ASN A 156 -14.77 10.04 -2.08
C ASN A 156 -13.49 9.92 -1.25
N ILE A 157 -12.33 9.76 -1.91
CA ILE A 157 -11.06 9.62 -1.21
C ILE A 157 -10.66 10.97 -0.62
N ALA A 158 -10.43 11.00 0.69
CA ALA A 158 -9.96 12.16 1.44
C ALA A 158 -8.81 11.71 2.35
N PHE A 159 -7.74 12.51 2.41
CA PHE A 159 -6.51 12.25 3.16
C PHE A 159 -5.90 13.55 3.69
#